data_AF-A0A7K0Y1C3-F1
#
_entry.id   AF-A0A7K0Y1C3-F1
#
_cell.length_a   1.000
_cell.length_b   1.000
_cell.length_c   1.000
_cell.angle_alpha   90.00
_cell.angle_beta   90.00
_cell.angle_gamma   90.00
#
_symmetry.space_group_name_H-M   'P 1'
#
loop_
_entity.id
_entity.type
_entity.pdbx_description
1 polymer ?
#
loop_
_entity_poly.entity_id
_entity_poly.type
_entity_poly.pdbx_seq_one_letter_code
_entity_poly.pdbx_strand_id
1 'polypeptide(L)'
;IKQQLSDIYSQRWSEYVDMNMKRVEGMPENIVEATRKGLAIGTQLATSLADVPVVAMFVHDPREVFVTDGNLGRTPVVGGASLYPAVQNFLLAARAEGLGGVLTTLISASENEVRPILQLPEPWGVYAMVPIGYPKGNHGPLRRAPLEHMVKFDVWSD
;
A
#
# COMPACT_ATOMS: atom_id res chain seq x y z
N ILE A 1 -5.47 -16.93 -10.89
CA ILE A 1 -4.53 -16.07 -10.12
C ILE A 1 -5.06 -14.64 -9.97
N LYS A 2 -4.97 -13.72 -10.96
CA LYS A 2 -5.40 -12.31 -10.78
C LYS A 2 -6.83 -12.15 -10.24
N GLN A 3 -7.79 -12.92 -10.75
CA GLN A 3 -9.17 -12.87 -10.25
C GLN A 3 -9.25 -13.24 -8.76
N GLN A 4 -8.56 -14.32 -8.34
CA GLN A 4 -8.55 -14.74 -6.93
C GLN A 4 -7.91 -13.68 -6.03
N LEU A 5 -6.84 -13.02 -6.48
CA LEU A 5 -6.26 -11.87 -5.77
C LEU A 5 -7.23 -10.69 -5.71
N SER A 6 -7.97 -10.42 -6.79
CA SER A 6 -9.02 -9.39 -6.87
C SER A 6 -10.14 -9.63 -5.87
N ASP A 7 -10.61 -10.87 -5.74
CA ASP A 7 -11.71 -11.23 -4.84
C ASP A 7 -11.28 -11.01 -3.37
N ILE A 8 -10.10 -11.51 -2.99
CA ILE A 8 -9.52 -11.33 -1.66
C ILE A 8 -9.32 -9.83 -1.37
N TYR A 9 -8.68 -9.10 -2.30
CA TYR A 9 -8.39 -7.69 -2.10
C TYR A 9 -9.67 -6.84 -2.01
N SER A 10 -10.68 -7.14 -2.83
CA SER A 10 -11.98 -6.45 -2.80
C SER A 10 -12.69 -6.63 -1.47
N GLN A 11 -12.67 -7.84 -0.91
CA GLN A 11 -13.24 -8.10 0.41
C GLN A 11 -12.52 -7.27 1.48
N ARG A 12 -11.17 -7.33 1.53
CA ARG A 12 -10.38 -6.55 2.50
C ARG A 12 -10.56 -5.04 2.32
N TRP A 13 -10.68 -4.58 1.09
CA TRP A 13 -10.96 -3.18 0.80
C TRP A 13 -12.33 -2.76 1.31
N SER A 14 -13.36 -3.59 1.16
CA SER A 14 -14.69 -3.31 1.71
C SER A 14 -14.66 -3.16 3.23
N GLU A 15 -13.98 -4.07 3.94
CA GLU A 15 -13.79 -3.99 5.39
C GLU A 15 -13.05 -2.69 5.79
N TYR A 16 -12.03 -2.30 5.03
CA TYR A 16 -11.31 -1.05 5.23
C TYR A 16 -12.18 0.18 5.01
N VAL A 17 -13.03 0.19 3.97
CA VAL A 17 -13.98 1.27 3.69
C VAL A 17 -14.98 1.39 4.85
N ASP A 18 -15.60 0.29 5.26
CA ASP A 18 -16.58 0.28 6.36
C ASP A 18 -15.98 0.81 7.66
N MET A 19 -14.76 0.38 8.00
CA MET A 19 -14.03 0.88 9.16
C MET A 19 -13.80 2.39 9.09
N ASN A 20 -13.36 2.92 7.94
CA ASN A 20 -13.10 4.36 7.79
C ASN A 20 -14.40 5.17 7.78
N MET A 21 -15.49 4.66 7.20
CA MET A 21 -16.79 5.33 7.22
C MET A 21 -17.39 5.38 8.63
N LYS A 22 -17.27 4.29 9.41
CA LYS A 22 -17.69 4.29 10.82
C LYS A 22 -16.96 5.32 11.67
N ARG A 23 -15.68 5.60 11.38
CA ARG A 23 -14.89 6.62 12.12
C ARG A 23 -15.40 8.05 11.91
N VAL A 24 -16.10 8.31 10.82
CA VAL A 24 -16.63 9.65 10.49
C VAL A 24 -18.16 9.72 10.62
N GLU A 25 -18.79 8.66 11.12
CA GLU A 25 -20.23 8.64 11.37
C GLU A 25 -20.62 9.74 12.38
N GLY A 26 -21.65 10.52 12.04
CA GLY A 26 -22.10 11.65 12.86
C GLY A 26 -21.22 12.91 12.81
N MET A 27 -20.11 12.91 12.05
CA MET A 27 -19.32 14.11 11.80
C MET A 27 -20.01 15.04 10.78
N PRO A 28 -19.60 16.33 10.67
CA PRO A 28 -20.11 17.24 9.64
C PRO A 28 -20.06 16.65 8.22
N GLU A 29 -21.10 16.90 7.43
CA GLU A 29 -21.29 16.29 6.09
C GLU A 29 -20.09 16.53 5.15
N ASN A 30 -19.43 17.68 5.25
CA ASN A 30 -18.24 17.97 4.45
C ASN A 30 -17.06 17.01 4.75
N ILE A 31 -16.94 16.51 5.98
CA ILE A 31 -15.91 15.53 6.39
C ILE A 31 -16.28 14.14 5.88
N VAL A 32 -17.55 13.76 6.01
CA VAL A 32 -18.07 12.47 5.53
C VAL A 32 -17.89 12.37 4.01
N GLU A 33 -18.29 13.40 3.27
CA GLU A 33 -18.16 13.44 1.80
C GLU A 33 -16.69 13.48 1.35
N ALA A 34 -15.82 14.21 2.05
CA ALA A 34 -14.38 14.21 1.75
C ALA A 34 -13.77 12.82 1.95
N THR A 35 -14.16 12.10 3.01
CA THR A 35 -13.72 10.74 3.29
C THR A 35 -14.20 9.76 2.22
N ARG A 36 -15.49 9.83 1.86
CA ARG A 36 -16.10 9.04 0.78
C ARG A 36 -15.37 9.25 -0.55
N LYS A 37 -15.11 10.51 -0.93
CA LYS A 37 -14.33 10.85 -2.14
C LYS A 37 -12.91 10.32 -2.08
N GLY A 38 -12.24 10.41 -0.93
CA GLY A 38 -10.88 9.90 -0.73
C GLY A 38 -10.77 8.38 -0.93
N LEU A 39 -11.81 7.64 -0.59
CA LEU A 39 -11.85 6.18 -0.76
C LEU A 39 -12.27 5.73 -2.17
N ALA A 40 -13.00 6.56 -2.92
CA ALA A 40 -13.65 6.17 -4.17
C ALA A 40 -12.69 5.57 -5.23
N ILE A 41 -11.51 6.17 -5.42
CA ILE A 41 -10.53 5.68 -6.40
C ILE A 41 -9.96 4.33 -5.99
N GLY A 42 -9.66 4.16 -4.69
CA GLY A 42 -9.22 2.87 -4.16
C GLY A 42 -10.30 1.79 -4.30
N THR A 43 -11.57 2.15 -4.11
CA THR A 43 -12.71 1.24 -4.34
C THR A 43 -12.81 0.81 -5.80
N GLN A 44 -12.66 1.73 -6.74
CA GLN A 44 -12.65 1.39 -8.16
C GLN A 44 -11.50 0.44 -8.51
N LEU A 45 -10.30 0.70 -7.99
CA LEU A 45 -9.16 -0.21 -8.18
C LEU A 45 -9.43 -1.58 -7.58
N ALA A 46 -9.99 -1.64 -6.37
CA ALA A 46 -10.25 -2.91 -5.69
C ALA A 46 -11.22 -3.77 -6.51
N THR A 47 -12.34 -3.20 -6.97
CA THR A 47 -13.36 -3.93 -7.73
C THR A 47 -12.95 -4.28 -9.16
N SER A 48 -11.91 -3.64 -9.70
CA SER A 48 -11.38 -3.90 -11.05
C SER A 48 -9.93 -4.39 -11.05
N LEU A 49 -9.43 -4.90 -9.92
CA LEU A 49 -8.02 -5.28 -9.79
C LEU A 49 -7.64 -6.35 -10.82
N ALA A 50 -8.53 -7.30 -11.11
CA ALA A 50 -8.28 -8.34 -12.12
C ALA A 50 -8.04 -7.78 -13.53
N ASP A 51 -8.57 -6.59 -13.85
CA ASP A 51 -8.48 -5.96 -15.17
C ASP A 51 -7.13 -5.28 -15.41
N VAL A 52 -6.37 -4.99 -14.34
CA VAL A 52 -5.06 -4.34 -14.48
C VAL A 52 -4.09 -5.26 -15.23
N PRO A 53 -3.25 -4.74 -16.15
CA PRO A 53 -2.34 -5.59 -16.93
C PRO A 53 -1.43 -6.48 -16.08
N VAL A 54 -0.83 -5.91 -15.02
CA VAL A 54 0.12 -6.61 -14.17
C VAL A 54 -0.17 -6.33 -12.69
N VAL A 55 -0.09 -7.37 -11.87
CA VAL A 55 -0.06 -7.25 -10.41
C VAL A 55 1.30 -7.76 -9.93
N ALA A 56 2.14 -6.87 -9.42
CA ALA A 56 3.41 -7.24 -8.82
C ALA A 56 3.21 -7.53 -7.33
N MET A 57 3.50 -8.77 -6.94
CA MET A 57 3.48 -9.20 -5.54
C MET A 57 4.90 -9.12 -4.99
N PHE A 58 5.05 -8.40 -3.88
CA PHE A 58 6.32 -8.25 -3.22
C PHE A 58 6.36 -9.13 -1.97
N VAL A 59 7.35 -10.00 -1.94
CA VAL A 59 7.53 -11.02 -0.91
C VAL A 59 8.92 -10.89 -0.30
N HIS A 60 9.07 -11.39 0.92
CA HIS A 60 10.35 -11.36 1.63
C HIS A 60 10.59 -12.66 2.38
N ASP A 61 11.86 -13.01 2.56
CA ASP A 61 12.26 -14.01 3.53
C ASP A 61 12.44 -13.33 4.90
N PRO A 62 11.62 -13.63 5.92
CA PRO A 62 11.73 -12.99 7.24
C PRO A 62 13.06 -13.26 7.93
N ARG A 63 13.81 -14.29 7.54
CA ARG A 63 15.12 -14.62 8.13
C ARG A 63 16.24 -13.69 7.65
N GLU A 64 16.05 -13.07 6.49
CA GLU A 64 17.03 -12.17 5.87
C GLU A 64 16.80 -10.70 6.26
N VAL A 65 15.83 -10.44 7.14
CA VAL A 65 15.49 -9.11 7.61
C VAL A 65 16.25 -8.79 8.91
N PHE A 66 17.13 -7.80 8.85
CA PHE A 66 17.90 -7.37 10.01
C PHE A 66 17.19 -6.27 10.81
N VAL A 67 16.56 -6.64 11.93
CA VAL A 67 15.76 -5.74 12.78
C VAL A 67 16.62 -5.17 13.92
N THR A 68 17.29 -4.04 13.68
CA THR A 68 18.18 -3.42 14.69
C THR A 68 17.45 -2.76 15.84
N ASP A 69 16.16 -2.46 15.69
CA ASP A 69 15.38 -1.69 16.66
C ASP A 69 14.39 -2.55 17.47
N GLY A 70 14.54 -3.88 17.44
CA GLY A 70 13.62 -4.83 18.08
C GLY A 70 13.51 -4.68 19.61
N ASN A 71 14.55 -4.16 20.27
CA ASN A 71 14.63 -4.08 21.73
C ASN A 71 14.17 -2.74 22.32
N LEU A 72 13.61 -1.83 21.53
CA LEU A 72 13.31 -0.46 21.96
C LEU A 72 11.95 -0.28 22.65
N GLY A 73 11.22 -1.37 22.97
CA GLY A 73 9.92 -1.29 23.65
C GLY A 73 8.81 -0.61 22.82
N ARG A 74 9.04 -0.42 21.52
CA ARG A 74 8.10 0.12 20.53
C ARG A 74 8.02 -0.84 19.34
N THR A 75 7.03 -0.65 18.45
CA THR A 75 6.95 -1.40 17.20
C THR A 75 8.26 -1.27 16.40
N PRO A 76 8.91 -2.38 16.03
CA PRO A 76 10.11 -2.34 15.20
C PRO A 76 9.77 -1.85 13.79
N VAL A 77 10.61 -0.98 13.23
CA VAL A 77 10.41 -0.41 11.88
C VAL A 77 11.55 -0.75 10.94
N VAL A 78 12.76 -1.04 11.46
CA VAL A 78 13.96 -1.21 10.62
C VAL A 78 13.86 -2.44 9.73
N GLY A 79 13.09 -3.46 10.11
CA GLY A 79 12.89 -4.64 9.27
C GLY A 79 12.27 -4.35 7.90
N GLY A 80 11.52 -3.25 7.76
CA GLY A 80 10.97 -2.81 6.48
C GLY A 80 11.90 -1.91 5.66
N ALA A 81 13.09 -1.57 6.18
CA ALA A 81 13.93 -0.49 5.65
C ALA A 81 14.50 -0.77 4.26
N SER A 82 14.66 -2.04 3.86
CA SER A 82 15.04 -2.41 2.48
C SER A 82 13.82 -2.69 1.58
N LEU A 83 12.71 -3.14 2.17
CA LEU A 83 11.52 -3.59 1.46
C LEU A 83 10.80 -2.43 0.77
N TYR A 84 10.43 -1.39 1.51
CA TYR A 84 9.67 -0.27 0.94
C TYR A 84 10.48 0.58 -0.06
N PRO A 85 11.79 0.82 0.11
CA PRO A 85 12.61 1.44 -0.93
C PRO A 85 12.69 0.61 -2.21
N ALA A 86 12.69 -0.72 -2.13
CA ALA A 86 12.65 -1.57 -3.32
C ALA A 86 11.33 -1.36 -4.10
N VAL A 87 10.19 -1.32 -3.41
CA VAL A 87 8.89 -1.02 -4.05
C VAL A 87 8.86 0.40 -4.62
N GLN A 88 9.44 1.37 -3.91
CA GLN A 88 9.54 2.75 -4.39
C GLN A 88 10.39 2.84 -5.67
N ASN A 89 11.55 2.19 -5.71
CA ASN A 89 12.39 2.15 -6.90
C ASN A 89 11.66 1.50 -8.08
N PHE A 90 10.92 0.43 -7.83
CA PHE A 90 10.08 -0.21 -8.83
C PHE A 90 9.00 0.74 -9.37
N LEU A 91 8.30 1.48 -8.51
CA LEU A 91 7.31 2.49 -8.92
C LEU A 91 7.94 3.65 -9.69
N LEU A 92 9.15 4.09 -9.32
CA LEU A 92 9.89 5.12 -10.05
C LEU A 92 10.28 4.64 -11.46
N ALA A 93 10.76 3.39 -11.58
CA ALA A 93 11.04 2.79 -12.87
C ALA A 93 9.77 2.65 -13.73
N ALA A 94 8.69 2.12 -13.16
CA ALA A 94 7.39 2.06 -13.85
C ALA A 94 6.94 3.44 -14.34
N ARG A 95 7.12 4.48 -13.51
CA ARG A 95 6.78 5.86 -13.87
C ARG A 95 7.63 6.39 -15.03
N ALA A 96 8.92 6.08 -15.06
CA ALA A 96 9.82 6.46 -16.15
C ALA A 96 9.42 5.82 -17.49
N GLU A 97 8.88 4.59 -17.43
CA GLU A 97 8.34 3.86 -18.59
C GLU A 97 6.89 4.27 -18.95
N GLY A 98 6.35 5.33 -18.35
CA GLY A 98 5.00 5.81 -18.64
C GLY A 98 3.87 4.98 -18.02
N LEU A 99 4.18 4.04 -17.12
CA LEU A 99 3.21 3.25 -16.38
C LEU A 99 2.76 3.97 -15.10
N GLY A 100 1.58 3.59 -14.62
CA GLY A 100 1.07 3.96 -13.31
C GLY A 100 0.95 2.73 -12.42
N GLY A 101 1.21 2.92 -11.13
CA GLY A 101 1.00 1.91 -10.11
C GLY A 101 0.81 2.52 -8.73
N VAL A 102 0.30 1.72 -7.79
CA VAL A 102 0.08 2.14 -6.41
C VAL A 102 0.51 1.03 -5.46
N LEU A 103 1.29 1.37 -4.44
CA LEU A 103 1.61 0.46 -3.35
C LEU A 103 0.41 0.30 -2.44
N THR A 104 0.00 -0.94 -2.18
CA THR A 104 -0.94 -1.28 -1.12
C THR A 104 -0.40 -2.41 -0.26
N THR A 105 -0.57 -2.27 1.06
CA THR A 105 -0.20 -3.29 2.06
C THR A 105 -1.43 -4.02 2.61
N LEU A 106 -2.64 -3.65 2.18
CA LEU A 106 -3.88 -4.22 2.71
C LEU A 106 -4.00 -5.72 2.41
N ILE A 107 -3.47 -6.16 1.26
CA ILE A 107 -3.44 -7.56 0.87
C ILE A 107 -2.59 -8.42 1.81
N SER A 108 -1.59 -7.82 2.49
CA SER A 108 -0.69 -8.54 3.40
C SER A 108 -1.43 -9.07 4.62
N ALA A 109 -2.56 -8.45 5.00
CA ALA A 109 -3.46 -8.99 6.03
C ALA A 109 -4.15 -10.31 5.63
N SER A 110 -4.15 -10.63 4.33
CA SER A 110 -4.66 -11.88 3.75
C SER A 110 -3.55 -12.83 3.30
N GLU A 111 -2.35 -12.74 3.88
CA GLU A 111 -1.21 -13.57 3.49
C GLU A 111 -1.56 -15.07 3.43
N ASN A 112 -2.25 -15.59 4.45
CA ASN A 112 -2.67 -17.00 4.51
C ASN A 112 -3.54 -17.43 3.31
N GLU A 113 -4.34 -16.52 2.75
CA GLU A 113 -5.20 -16.77 1.60
C GLU A 113 -4.41 -16.63 0.28
N VAL A 114 -3.44 -15.71 0.25
CA VAL A 114 -2.62 -15.38 -0.93
C VAL A 114 -1.50 -16.39 -1.15
N ARG A 115 -0.87 -16.87 -0.08
CA ARG A 115 0.26 -17.81 -0.10
C ARG A 115 0.00 -19.06 -0.97
N PRO A 116 -1.13 -19.79 -0.83
CA PRO A 116 -1.42 -20.95 -1.67
C PRO A 116 -1.69 -20.58 -3.14
N ILE A 117 -2.25 -19.40 -3.42
CA ILE A 117 -2.51 -18.95 -4.80
C ILE A 117 -1.20 -18.72 -5.57
N LEU A 118 -0.23 -18.11 -4.90
CA LEU A 118 1.08 -17.79 -5.47
C LEU A 118 2.09 -18.92 -5.31
N GLN A 119 1.73 -20.00 -4.60
CA GLN A 119 2.62 -21.12 -4.27
C GLN A 119 3.93 -20.64 -3.64
N LEU A 120 3.85 -19.68 -2.70
CA LEU A 120 5.06 -19.15 -2.06
C LEU A 120 5.79 -20.26 -1.30
N PRO A 121 7.12 -20.34 -1.38
CA PRO A 121 7.89 -21.26 -0.56
C PRO A 121 7.89 -20.80 0.89
N GLU A 122 7.93 -21.74 1.84
CA GLU A 122 8.28 -21.39 3.23
C GLU A 122 9.75 -20.95 3.29
N PRO A 123 10.12 -19.94 4.11
CA PRO A 123 9.27 -19.18 5.03
C PRO A 123 8.83 -17.82 4.48
N TRP A 124 8.69 -17.66 3.15
CA TRP A 124 8.48 -16.36 2.53
C TRP A 124 7.09 -15.81 2.81
N GLY A 125 7.04 -14.53 3.18
CA GLY A 125 5.82 -13.77 3.47
C GLY A 125 5.55 -12.68 2.42
N VAL A 126 4.31 -12.18 2.40
CA VAL A 126 3.84 -11.08 1.56
C VAL A 126 3.97 -9.77 2.35
N TYR A 127 4.59 -8.76 1.75
CA TYR A 127 4.66 -7.44 2.41
C TYR A 127 3.96 -6.32 1.63
N ALA A 128 3.85 -6.42 0.30
CA ALA A 128 3.13 -5.43 -0.50
C ALA A 128 2.61 -5.99 -1.81
N MET A 129 1.65 -5.28 -2.40
CA MET A 129 1.20 -5.49 -3.78
C MET A 129 1.21 -4.16 -4.52
N VAL A 130 1.57 -4.21 -5.80
CA VAL A 130 1.51 -3.09 -6.73
C VAL A 130 0.74 -3.50 -7.97
N PRO A 131 -0.52 -3.06 -8.13
CA PRO A 131 -1.23 -3.11 -9.41
C PRO A 131 -0.62 -2.08 -10.38
N ILE A 132 -0.39 -2.47 -11.62
CA ILE A 132 0.30 -1.67 -12.64
C ILE A 132 -0.43 -1.72 -13.96
N GLY A 133 -0.50 -0.58 -14.64
CA GLY A 133 -0.99 -0.48 -16.00
C GLY A 133 -0.69 0.87 -16.64
N TYR A 134 -1.24 1.08 -17.83
CA TYR A 134 -1.21 2.38 -18.49
C TYR A 134 -2.23 3.32 -17.84
N PRO A 135 -1.81 4.51 -17.36
CA PRO A 135 -2.74 5.48 -16.79
C PRO A 135 -3.79 5.91 -17.83
N LYS A 136 -5.08 5.88 -17.45
CA LYS A 136 -6.17 6.44 -18.27
C LYS A 136 -6.14 7.98 -18.34
N GLY A 137 -5.34 8.62 -17.50
CA GLY A 137 -5.18 10.07 -17.41
C GLY A 137 -3.77 10.44 -16.97
N ASN A 138 -3.56 11.69 -16.57
CA ASN A 138 -2.25 12.18 -16.16
C ASN A 138 -2.04 12.07 -14.65
N HIS A 139 -0.79 11.95 -14.23
CA HIS A 139 -0.43 12.07 -12.82
C HIS A 139 -0.62 13.52 -12.37
N GLY A 140 -1.46 13.71 -11.36
CA GLY A 140 -1.76 15.02 -10.82
C GLY A 140 -0.67 15.59 -9.90
N PRO A 141 -0.79 16.86 -9.51
CA PRO A 141 0.10 17.47 -8.54
C PRO A 141 0.02 16.76 -7.19
N LEU A 142 1.15 16.68 -6.49
CA LEU A 142 1.26 16.12 -5.15
C LEU A 142 1.19 17.23 -4.11
N ARG A 143 0.33 17.07 -3.11
CA ARG A 143 0.37 17.90 -1.91
C ARG A 143 1.39 17.31 -0.93
N ARG A 144 2.33 18.13 -0.46
CA ARG A 144 3.34 17.79 0.55
C ARG A 144 3.38 18.89 1.61
N ALA A 145 3.81 18.55 2.82
CA ALA A 145 4.08 19.54 3.84
C ALA A 145 5.26 20.45 3.39
N PRO A 146 5.31 21.71 3.86
CA PRO A 146 6.46 22.59 3.64
C PRO A 146 7.76 21.94 4.13
N LEU A 147 8.88 22.30 3.50
CA LEU A 147 10.18 21.69 3.79
C LEU A 147 10.61 21.97 5.23
N GLU A 148 10.39 23.19 5.71
CA GLU A 148 10.71 23.68 7.05
C GLU A 148 9.97 22.91 8.18
N HIS A 149 8.86 22.24 7.85
CA HIS A 149 8.15 21.39 8.80
C HIS A 149 8.72 19.96 8.85
N MET A 150 9.42 19.53 7.79
CA MET A 150 9.87 18.14 7.62
C MET A 150 11.38 17.97 7.79
N VAL A 151 12.17 19.01 7.51
CA VAL A 151 13.63 18.98 7.53
C VAL A 151 14.13 19.85 8.67
N LYS A 152 14.91 19.24 9.57
CA LYS A 152 15.55 19.90 10.70
C LYS A 152 17.07 19.67 10.59
N PHE A 153 17.85 20.70 10.90
CA PHE A 153 19.31 20.62 10.86
C PHE A 153 19.82 20.25 12.26
N ASP A 154 20.69 19.23 12.31
CA ASP A 154 21.39 18.71 13.49
C ASP A 154 20.51 18.11 14.60
N VAL A 155 19.49 18.84 15.07
CA VAL A 155 18.61 18.44 16.18
C VAL A 155 17.14 18.62 15.81
N TRP A 156 16.26 17.95 16.56
CA TRP A 156 14.83 18.20 16.45
C TRP A 156 14.50 19.64 16.83
N SER A 157 13.63 20.28 16.05
CA SER A 157 12.99 21.55 16.40
C SER A 157 11.51 21.44 16.04
N ASP A 158 10.66 22.17 16.75
CA ASP A 158 9.29 22.41 16.30
C ASP A 158 9.30 23.23 15.00
#